data_AF-X1VXD7-F1
#
_entry.id   AF-X1VXD7-F1
#
_cell.length_a   1.000
_cell.length_b   1.000
_cell.length_c   1.000
_cell.angle_alpha   90.00
_cell.angle_beta   90.00
_cell.angle_gamma   90.00
#
_symmetry.space_group_name_H-M   'P 1'
#
loop_
_entity.id
_entity.type
_entity.pdbx_description
1 polymer ?
#
loop_
_entity_poly.entity_id
_entity_poly.type
_entity_poly.pdbx_seq_one_letter_code
_entity_poly.pdbx_strand_id
1 'polypeptide(L)'
;AARMFAPSRELIEEYAEAVMTSGGKEEKNIKIINEIKNYLFTNYLRREESDFPPRVMLLFFEGDNVIEELKRVVGHITKISIGETIRGTYGDYIEKKGRIAYFEPAVLIGSDEEGIEQELKIWAKYSKTDGGILEKIISYPPEIKLEKTLVLIKPDSFQELSSKVGNIIDRFSQTGLFIIGAKVIHMGVREAEEFYAPIKERLAEKMKGKLLKEIRSS
;
A
#
# COMPACT_ATOMS: atom_id res chain seq x y z
N ALA A 1 -8.14 5.81 2.19
CA ALA A 1 -8.28 5.20 0.84
C ALA A 1 -7.06 4.35 0.50
N ALA A 2 -7.14 3.48 -0.52
CA ALA A 2 -6.01 2.68 -1.00
C ALA A 2 -6.01 2.65 -2.53
N ARG A 3 -4.84 2.69 -3.16
CA ARG A 3 -4.68 2.61 -4.62
C ARG A 3 -3.33 2.01 -5.00
N MET A 4 -3.31 1.17 -6.03
CA MET A 4 -2.06 0.66 -6.63
C MET A 4 -1.56 1.59 -7.72
N PHE A 5 -0.24 1.69 -7.87
CA PHE A 5 0.46 2.46 -8.89
C PHE A 5 1.56 1.62 -9.56
N ALA A 6 1.74 1.81 -10.85
CA ALA A 6 2.93 1.47 -11.60
C ALA A 6 3.55 2.82 -12.06
N PRO A 7 4.46 3.40 -11.25
CA PRO A 7 4.89 4.78 -11.46
C PRO A 7 5.60 4.99 -12.81
N SER A 8 5.22 6.05 -13.51
CA SER A 8 5.97 6.59 -14.64
C SER A 8 7.24 7.31 -14.17
N ARG A 9 8.14 7.57 -15.11
CA ARG A 9 9.34 8.37 -14.84
C ARG A 9 8.96 9.78 -14.40
N GLU A 10 7.99 10.37 -15.06
CA GLU A 10 7.49 11.72 -14.83
C GLU A 10 6.91 11.86 -13.41
N LEU A 11 6.12 10.88 -12.95
CA LEU A 11 5.62 10.85 -11.58
C LEU A 11 6.77 10.80 -10.56
N ILE A 12 7.76 9.94 -10.78
CA ILE A 12 8.89 9.80 -9.85
C ILE A 12 9.78 11.04 -9.82
N GLU A 13 9.99 11.70 -10.97
CA GLU A 13 10.75 12.94 -11.05
C GLU A 13 10.06 14.07 -10.28
N GLU A 14 8.76 14.30 -10.51
CA GLU A 14 8.00 15.33 -9.79
C GLU A 14 7.91 15.03 -8.29
N TYR A 15 7.64 13.77 -7.91
CA TYR A 15 7.54 13.38 -6.51
C TYR A 15 8.89 13.51 -5.77
N ALA A 16 9.99 13.11 -6.41
CA ALA A 16 11.32 13.26 -5.81
C ALA A 16 11.70 14.73 -5.58
N GLU A 17 11.29 15.65 -6.46
CA GLU A 17 11.52 17.08 -6.29
C GLU A 17 10.72 17.66 -5.12
N ALA A 18 9.47 17.24 -4.95
CA ALA A 18 8.64 17.65 -3.81
C ALA A 18 9.25 17.21 -2.47
N VAL A 19 9.71 15.95 -2.36
CA VAL A 19 10.36 15.41 -1.16
C VAL A 19 11.65 16.16 -0.81
N MET A 20 12.40 16.65 -1.80
CA MET A 20 13.59 17.47 -1.57
C MET A 20 13.24 18.85 -1.02
N THR A 21 12.09 19.41 -1.40
CA THR A 21 11.66 20.77 -1.05
C THR A 21 11.06 20.84 0.35
N SER A 22 10.35 19.78 0.78
CA SER A 22 9.84 19.63 2.16
C SER A 22 10.93 19.27 3.17
N GLY A 23 12.13 18.92 2.71
CA GLY A 23 13.26 18.50 3.52
C GLY A 23 13.89 19.58 4.40
N GLY A 24 14.04 19.31 5.71
CA GLY A 24 14.79 20.17 6.62
C GLY A 24 16.25 20.36 6.20
N LYS A 25 16.81 21.56 6.43
CA LYS A 25 18.16 21.98 5.96
C LYS A 25 19.35 21.37 6.71
N GLU A 26 19.11 20.47 7.66
CA GLU A 26 20.17 19.81 8.41
C GLU A 26 20.93 18.79 7.55
N GLU A 27 22.26 18.71 7.67
CA GLU A 27 23.11 17.85 6.86
C GLU A 27 22.69 16.37 6.90
N LYS A 28 22.30 15.87 8.08
CA LYS A 28 21.79 14.51 8.26
C LYS A 28 20.49 14.27 7.48
N ASN A 29 19.60 15.26 7.45
CA ASN A 29 18.34 15.17 6.71
C ASN A 29 18.62 15.17 5.21
N ILE A 30 19.49 16.06 4.73
CA ILE A 30 19.91 16.10 3.31
C ILE A 30 20.43 14.73 2.84
N LYS A 31 21.26 14.07 3.66
CA LYS A 31 21.78 12.74 3.34
C LYS A 31 20.67 11.70 3.18
N ILE A 32 19.72 11.66 4.11
CA ILE A 32 18.59 10.72 4.06
C ILE A 32 17.68 11.01 2.87
N ILE A 33 17.37 12.28 2.60
CA ILE A 33 16.52 12.69 1.48
C ILE A 33 17.16 12.27 0.15
N ASN A 34 18.49 12.44 0.00
CA ASN A 34 19.21 11.95 -1.18
C ASN A 34 19.11 10.43 -1.34
N GLU A 35 19.17 9.66 -0.25
CA GLU A 35 18.95 8.21 -0.33
C GLU A 35 17.50 7.85 -0.65
N ILE A 36 16.51 8.60 -0.15
CA ILE A 36 15.11 8.42 -0.55
C ILE A 36 14.97 8.66 -2.05
N LYS A 37 15.57 9.73 -2.58
CA LYS A 37 15.59 10.00 -4.02
C LYS A 37 16.21 8.84 -4.79
N ASN A 38 17.41 8.39 -4.40
CA ASN A 38 18.07 7.25 -5.04
C ASN A 38 17.18 5.99 -4.99
N TYR A 39 16.54 5.73 -3.85
CA TYR A 39 15.64 4.60 -3.66
C TYR A 39 14.44 4.66 -4.60
N LEU A 40 13.84 5.83 -4.80
CA LEU A 40 12.72 6.03 -5.73
C LEU A 40 13.11 5.68 -7.17
N PHE A 41 14.18 6.30 -7.71
CA PHE A 41 14.62 6.01 -9.08
C PHE A 41 15.06 4.55 -9.27
N THR A 42 15.59 3.94 -8.21
CA THR A 42 16.08 2.57 -8.24
C THR A 42 14.94 1.57 -8.15
N ASN A 43 13.97 1.75 -7.25
CA ASN A 43 12.98 0.73 -6.91
C ASN A 43 11.57 1.01 -7.44
N TYR A 44 11.26 2.23 -7.89
CA TYR A 44 9.90 2.57 -8.35
C TYR A 44 9.79 2.60 -9.88
N LEU A 45 10.92 2.64 -10.59
CA LEU A 45 10.97 2.60 -12.05
C LEU A 45 11.24 1.18 -12.56
N ARG A 46 10.68 0.87 -13.73
CA ARG A 46 10.93 -0.41 -14.41
C ARG A 46 12.43 -0.55 -14.71
N ARG A 47 12.98 -1.72 -14.38
CA ARG A 47 14.33 -2.13 -14.78
C ARG A 47 14.25 -3.10 -15.94
N GLU A 48 15.21 -3.01 -16.85
CA GLU A 48 15.29 -3.91 -18.01
C GLU A 48 15.45 -5.37 -17.59
N GLU A 49 16.11 -5.63 -16.45
CA GLU A 49 16.35 -6.99 -15.96
C GLU A 49 15.16 -7.63 -15.24
N SER A 50 14.03 -6.92 -15.08
CA SER A 50 12.87 -7.42 -14.35
C SER A 50 11.62 -7.53 -15.21
N ASP A 51 11.09 -8.76 -15.29
CA ASP A 51 9.79 -9.05 -15.93
C ASP A 51 8.60 -8.49 -15.14
N PHE A 52 8.84 -8.06 -13.89
CA PHE A 52 7.82 -7.53 -13.00
C PHE A 52 8.13 -6.06 -12.69
N PRO A 53 7.46 -5.11 -13.37
CA PRO A 53 7.66 -3.71 -13.02
C PRO A 53 7.25 -3.48 -11.56
N PRO A 54 7.91 -2.51 -10.88
CA PRO A 54 7.54 -2.13 -9.53
C PRO A 54 6.07 -1.76 -9.43
N ARG A 55 5.46 -2.18 -8.31
CA ARG A 55 4.08 -1.84 -7.96
C ARG A 55 4.10 -1.23 -6.58
N VAL A 56 3.50 -0.06 -6.46
CA VAL A 56 3.46 0.71 -5.21
C VAL A 56 2.02 0.78 -4.74
N MET A 57 1.79 0.52 -3.46
CA MET A 57 0.49 0.74 -2.83
C MET A 57 0.51 2.07 -2.09
N LEU A 58 -0.30 3.02 -2.53
CA LEU A 58 -0.53 4.27 -1.80
C LEU A 58 -1.70 4.05 -0.83
N LEU A 59 -1.43 4.27 0.46
CA LEU A 59 -2.45 4.31 1.51
C LEU A 59 -2.64 5.74 1.96
N PHE A 60 -3.87 6.24 1.86
CA PHE A 60 -4.26 7.57 2.31
C PHE A 60 -5.05 7.47 3.60
N PHE A 61 -4.58 8.12 4.65
CA PHE A 61 -5.19 8.15 5.97
C PHE A 61 -5.70 9.55 6.28
N GLU A 62 -6.84 9.62 6.96
CA GLU A 62 -7.49 10.86 7.39
C GLU A 62 -7.95 10.67 8.83
N GLY A 63 -7.77 11.71 9.65
CA GLY A 63 -8.20 11.71 11.05
C GLY A 63 -7.43 12.74 11.88
N ASP A 64 -7.86 12.91 13.12
CA ASP A 64 -7.21 13.79 14.07
C ASP A 64 -5.78 13.31 14.35
N ASN A 65 -4.82 14.24 14.32
CA ASN A 65 -3.41 13.96 14.60
C ASN A 65 -2.78 12.83 13.74
N VAL A 66 -3.31 12.60 12.53
CA VAL A 66 -2.92 11.46 11.67
C VAL A 66 -1.43 11.44 11.32
N ILE A 67 -0.80 12.61 11.15
CA ILE A 67 0.61 12.72 10.79
C ILE A 67 1.49 12.15 11.92
N GLU A 68 1.26 12.57 13.15
CA GLU A 68 2.05 12.12 14.30
C GLU A 68 1.77 10.65 14.64
N GLU A 69 0.53 10.20 14.48
CA GLU A 69 0.17 8.79 14.66
C GLU A 69 0.85 7.89 13.61
N LEU A 70 0.90 8.32 12.35
CA LEU A 70 1.65 7.62 11.31
C LEU A 70 3.14 7.58 11.61
N LYS A 71 3.75 8.70 12.02
CA LYS A 71 5.16 8.74 12.42
C LYS A 71 5.45 7.77 13.57
N ARG A 72 4.55 7.67 14.56
CA ARG A 72 4.67 6.76 15.69
C ARG A 72 4.64 5.29 15.28
N VAL A 73 3.70 4.91 14.41
CA VAL A 73 3.53 3.51 13.95
C VAL A 73 4.61 3.10 12.94
N VAL A 74 4.95 3.98 12.00
CA VAL A 74 5.98 3.72 10.99
C VAL A 74 7.38 3.77 11.60
N GLY A 75 7.61 4.71 12.51
CA GLY A 75 8.90 4.98 13.13
C GLY A 75 9.82 5.85 12.26
N HIS A 76 11.00 6.15 12.80
CA HIS A 76 12.00 6.99 12.17
C HIS A 76 13.03 6.19 11.37
N ILE A 77 13.65 6.82 10.38
CA ILE A 77 14.81 6.26 9.67
C ILE A 77 16.02 6.42 10.61
N THR A 78 16.49 5.31 11.19
CA THR A 78 17.61 5.31 12.13
C THR A 78 18.53 4.11 11.91
N LYS A 79 19.75 4.17 12.46
CA LYS A 79 20.75 3.08 12.41
C LYS A 79 20.40 1.87 13.26
N ILE A 80 19.49 2.05 14.22
CA ILE A 80 19.16 1.04 15.23
C ILE A 80 17.72 0.67 15.00
N SER A 81 17.51 -0.48 14.39
CA SER A 81 16.17 -1.03 14.18
C SER A 81 15.75 -1.79 15.44
N ILE A 82 14.69 -1.30 16.09
CA ILE A 82 13.99 -2.00 17.16
C ILE A 82 12.63 -2.39 16.59
N GLY A 83 12.28 -3.68 16.63
CA GLY A 83 11.10 -4.25 15.95
C GLY A 83 9.72 -3.86 16.51
N GLU A 84 9.59 -2.65 17.04
CA GLU A 84 8.34 -2.08 17.57
C GLU A 84 7.59 -1.23 16.53
N THR A 85 8.28 -0.75 15.49
CA THR A 85 7.69 0.04 14.40
C THR A 85 7.84 -0.67 13.05
N ILE A 86 7.07 -0.26 12.04
CA ILE A 86 7.16 -0.85 10.69
C ILE A 86 8.60 -0.77 10.16
N ARG A 87 9.25 0.40 10.25
CA ARG A 87 10.65 0.56 9.82
C ARG A 87 11.63 -0.23 10.68
N GLY A 88 11.34 -0.41 11.96
CA GLY A 88 12.16 -1.22 12.84
C GLY A 88 12.10 -2.72 12.54
N THR A 89 11.00 -3.21 11.97
CA THR A 89 10.82 -4.61 11.59
C THR A 89 11.24 -4.90 10.14
N TYR A 90 10.87 -4.01 9.21
CA TYR A 90 11.00 -4.25 7.77
C TYR A 90 11.98 -3.32 7.06
N GLY A 91 12.43 -2.25 7.73
CA GLY A 91 13.39 -1.31 7.19
C GLY A 91 14.82 -1.63 7.65
N ASP A 92 15.79 -1.09 6.93
CA ASP A 92 17.19 -1.24 7.26
C ASP A 92 18.00 -0.01 6.83
N TYR A 93 18.97 0.38 7.65
CA TYR A 93 19.87 1.49 7.40
C TYR A 93 21.24 1.08 7.91
N ILE A 94 22.16 0.81 6.98
CA ILE A 94 23.52 0.41 7.31
C ILE A 94 24.47 1.51 6.87
N GLU A 95 25.20 2.08 7.82
CA GLU A 95 26.23 3.07 7.55
C GLU A 95 27.62 2.56 7.92
N LYS A 96 28.57 2.63 6.98
CA LYS A 96 29.96 2.22 7.16
C LYS A 96 30.88 3.39 6.82
N LYS A 97 31.76 3.77 7.76
CA LYS A 97 32.75 4.85 7.58
C LYS A 97 32.14 6.18 7.07
N GLY A 98 30.96 6.55 7.59
CA GLY A 98 30.27 7.78 7.20
C GLY A 98 29.55 7.71 5.85
N ARG A 99 29.46 6.54 5.21
CA ARG A 99 28.72 6.34 3.95
C ARG A 99 27.59 5.32 4.15
N ILE A 100 26.42 5.62 3.59
CA ILE A 100 25.28 4.69 3.63
C ILE A 100 25.61 3.56 2.67
N ALA A 101 25.74 2.35 3.23
CA ALA A 101 26.08 1.14 2.50
C ALA A 101 24.82 0.38 2.04
N TYR A 102 23.71 0.53 2.79
CA TYR A 102 22.42 -0.06 2.46
C TYR A 102 21.30 0.80 3.04
N PHE A 103 20.21 0.93 2.29
CA PHE A 103 19.05 1.74 2.63
C PHE A 103 17.76 1.07 2.15
N GLU A 104 16.90 0.70 3.09
CA GLU A 104 15.56 0.17 2.87
C GLU A 104 14.59 0.89 3.82
N PRO A 105 13.78 1.85 3.32
CA PRO A 105 12.90 2.64 4.17
C PRO A 105 11.62 1.91 4.59
N ALA A 106 11.33 0.72 4.03
CA ALA A 106 10.09 -0.06 4.14
C ALA A 106 8.83 0.66 3.64
N VAL A 107 8.55 1.84 4.20
CA VAL A 107 7.43 2.71 3.85
C VAL A 107 7.92 4.16 3.80
N LEU A 108 7.49 4.88 2.78
CA LEU A 108 7.64 6.33 2.67
C LEU A 108 6.39 7.01 3.24
N ILE A 109 6.60 8.00 4.09
CA ILE A 109 5.56 8.88 4.65
C ILE A 109 6.05 10.32 4.55
N GLY A 110 5.14 11.26 4.34
CA GLY A 110 5.48 12.67 4.36
C GLY A 110 5.84 13.16 5.77
N SER A 111 6.61 14.25 5.82
CA SER A 111 7.19 14.79 7.05
C SER A 111 6.31 15.82 7.77
N ASP A 112 5.65 16.67 6.99
CA ASP A 112 4.93 17.85 7.44
C ASP A 112 3.74 18.12 6.52
N GLU A 113 2.80 18.93 7.00
CA GLU A 113 1.51 19.15 6.34
C GLU A 113 1.65 19.77 4.94
N GLU A 114 2.52 20.77 4.77
CA GLU A 114 2.73 21.45 3.49
C GLU A 114 3.35 20.50 2.46
N GLY A 115 4.39 19.75 2.86
CA GLY A 115 5.00 18.71 2.02
C GLY A 115 4.00 17.63 1.63
N ILE A 116 3.23 17.11 2.59
CA ILE A 116 2.20 16.09 2.34
C ILE A 116 1.17 16.59 1.34
N GLU A 117 0.71 17.84 1.45
CA GLU A 117 -0.26 18.40 0.51
C GLU A 117 0.28 18.42 -0.93
N GLN A 118 1.54 18.85 -1.11
CA GLN A 118 2.19 18.89 -2.41
C GLN A 118 2.39 17.48 -2.99
N GLU A 119 2.91 16.56 -2.18
CA GLU A 119 3.09 15.16 -2.54
C GLU A 119 1.75 14.53 -2.99
N LEU A 120 0.68 14.71 -2.20
CA LEU A 120 -0.65 14.19 -2.53
C LEU A 120 -1.21 14.78 -3.83
N LYS A 121 -0.99 16.06 -4.11
CA LYS A 121 -1.37 16.69 -5.39
C LYS A 121 -0.67 16.03 -6.58
N ILE A 122 0.62 15.70 -6.44
CA ILE A 122 1.38 14.97 -7.47
C ILE A 122 0.79 13.57 -7.67
N TRP A 123 0.63 12.78 -6.61
CA TRP A 123 0.04 11.44 -6.73
C TRP A 123 -1.39 11.47 -7.29
N ALA A 124 -2.18 12.49 -6.95
CA ALA A 124 -3.53 12.69 -7.49
C ALA A 124 -3.51 13.02 -8.99
N LYS A 125 -2.58 13.88 -9.44
CA LYS A 125 -2.38 14.22 -10.86
C LYS A 125 -2.15 12.97 -11.73
N TYR A 126 -1.32 12.04 -11.26
CA TYR A 126 -1.00 10.79 -11.96
C TYR A 126 -1.93 9.62 -11.62
N SER A 127 -2.91 9.83 -10.73
CA SER A 127 -3.79 8.76 -10.24
C SER A 127 -4.54 8.02 -11.36
N LYS A 128 -4.86 8.69 -12.47
CA LYS A 128 -5.58 8.09 -13.60
C LYS A 128 -4.67 7.36 -14.59
N THR A 129 -3.45 7.87 -14.80
CA THR A 129 -2.51 7.35 -15.81
C THR A 129 -1.66 6.21 -15.25
N ASP A 130 -1.24 6.34 -13.99
CA ASP A 130 -0.24 5.46 -13.38
C ASP A 130 -0.85 4.54 -12.33
N GLY A 131 -2.09 4.83 -11.91
CA GLY A 131 -2.74 4.14 -10.81
C GLY A 131 -4.09 3.51 -11.14
N GLY A 132 -4.56 2.62 -10.26
CA GLY A 132 -5.85 1.96 -10.36
C GLY A 132 -5.72 0.45 -10.41
N ILE A 133 -6.31 -0.17 -11.43
CA ILE A 133 -6.08 -1.58 -11.75
C ILE A 133 -4.94 -1.59 -12.76
N LEU A 134 -3.80 -2.15 -12.35
CA LEU A 134 -2.59 -2.18 -13.15
C LEU A 134 -2.68 -3.30 -14.19
N GLU A 135 -3.09 -2.95 -15.40
CA GLU A 135 -3.22 -3.87 -16.52
C GLU A 135 -1.99 -3.81 -17.43
N LYS A 136 -1.62 -4.96 -18.03
CA LYS A 136 -0.52 -5.09 -19.01
C LYS A 136 0.86 -4.63 -18.51
N ILE A 137 1.01 -4.48 -17.20
CA ILE A 137 2.30 -4.14 -16.60
C ILE A 137 3.21 -5.37 -16.46
N ILE A 138 2.65 -6.52 -16.11
CA ILE A 138 3.39 -7.77 -15.97
C ILE A 138 3.37 -8.49 -17.31
N SER A 139 4.55 -8.86 -17.80
CA SER A 139 4.69 -9.68 -19.00
C SER A 139 4.46 -11.13 -18.64
N TYR A 140 3.66 -11.82 -19.45
CA TYR A 140 3.41 -13.25 -19.33
C TYR A 140 3.70 -13.92 -20.66
N PRO A 141 4.22 -15.17 -20.67
CA PRO A 141 4.34 -15.96 -21.89
C PRO A 141 3.01 -16.05 -22.66
N PRO A 142 3.03 -16.06 -24.01
CA PRO A 142 1.82 -16.06 -24.84
C PRO A 142 0.80 -17.17 -24.52
N GLU A 143 1.28 -18.30 -24.01
CA GLU A 143 0.49 -19.47 -23.62
C GLU A 143 -0.30 -19.30 -22.31
N ILE A 144 -0.04 -18.27 -21.50
CA ILE A 144 -0.74 -18.05 -20.24
C ILE A 144 -2.07 -17.32 -20.49
N LYS A 145 -3.17 -17.98 -20.15
CA LYS A 145 -4.48 -17.33 -20.07
C LYS A 145 -4.62 -16.60 -18.73
N LEU A 146 -4.56 -15.26 -18.78
CA LEU A 146 -4.67 -14.43 -17.59
C LEU A 146 -6.09 -14.39 -17.04
N GLU A 147 -6.21 -14.63 -15.73
CA GLU A 147 -7.45 -14.49 -14.99
C GLU A 147 -7.29 -13.43 -13.90
N LYS A 148 -8.35 -12.66 -13.68
CA LYS A 148 -8.42 -11.64 -12.63
C LYS A 148 -9.53 -12.03 -11.68
N THR A 149 -9.25 -11.95 -10.38
CA THR A 149 -10.22 -12.23 -9.33
C THR A 149 -10.34 -11.04 -8.39
N LEU A 150 -11.55 -10.85 -7.84
CA LEU A 150 -11.82 -9.86 -6.82
C LEU A 150 -11.84 -10.54 -5.46
N VAL A 151 -10.99 -10.07 -4.55
CA VAL A 151 -11.01 -10.46 -3.14
C VAL A 151 -11.62 -9.32 -2.32
N LEU A 152 -12.63 -9.64 -1.52
CA LEU A 152 -13.22 -8.70 -0.56
C LEU A 152 -12.78 -9.08 0.86
N ILE A 153 -12.09 -8.16 1.52
CA ILE A 153 -11.80 -8.25 2.95
C ILE A 153 -12.94 -7.54 3.68
N LYS A 154 -13.61 -8.29 4.57
CA LYS A 154 -14.79 -7.77 5.25
C LYS A 154 -14.43 -6.72 6.29
N PRO A 155 -15.34 -5.76 6.58
CA PRO A 155 -15.06 -4.67 7.53
C PRO A 155 -14.76 -5.15 8.95
N ASP A 156 -15.29 -6.29 9.39
CA ASP A 156 -14.98 -6.88 10.70
C ASP A 156 -13.48 -7.16 10.91
N SER A 157 -12.75 -7.42 9.82
CA SER A 157 -11.30 -7.62 9.90
C SER A 157 -10.51 -6.35 10.22
N PHE A 158 -11.12 -5.16 10.07
CA PHE A 158 -10.52 -3.86 10.35
C PHE A 158 -10.97 -3.26 11.69
N GLN A 159 -11.89 -3.90 12.42
CA GLN A 159 -12.45 -3.36 13.67
C GLN A 159 -11.48 -3.45 14.84
N GLU A 160 -10.53 -4.38 14.78
CA GLU A 160 -9.50 -4.58 15.80
C GLU A 160 -8.13 -4.20 15.25
N LEU A 161 -7.30 -3.57 16.09
CA LEU A 161 -5.88 -3.38 15.82
C LEU A 161 -5.19 -4.75 15.78
N SER A 162 -5.12 -5.36 14.60
CA SER A 162 -4.59 -6.70 14.41
C SER A 162 -3.89 -6.86 13.07
N SER A 163 -2.97 -7.82 12.99
CA SER A 163 -2.29 -8.19 11.73
C SER A 163 -3.15 -9.05 10.80
N LYS A 164 -4.44 -9.29 11.11
CA LYS A 164 -5.32 -10.19 10.35
C LYS A 164 -5.39 -9.81 8.87
N VAL A 165 -5.60 -8.52 8.57
CA VAL A 165 -5.69 -8.02 7.18
C VAL A 165 -4.37 -8.19 6.45
N GLY A 166 -3.25 -7.81 7.08
CA GLY A 166 -1.91 -7.99 6.51
C GLY A 166 -1.63 -9.46 6.18
N ASN A 167 -1.89 -10.36 7.14
CA ASN A 167 -1.72 -11.80 6.94
C ASN A 167 -2.59 -12.38 5.82
N ILE A 168 -3.80 -11.83 5.61
CA ILE A 168 -4.66 -12.22 4.48
C ILE A 168 -4.01 -11.80 3.16
N ILE A 169 -3.52 -10.56 3.08
CA ILE A 169 -2.84 -10.02 1.90
C ILE A 169 -1.56 -10.83 1.60
N ASP A 170 -0.78 -11.14 2.63
CA ASP A 170 0.46 -11.93 2.52
C ASP A 170 0.21 -13.35 1.99
N ARG A 171 -0.88 -13.99 2.42
CA ARG A 171 -1.23 -15.32 1.90
C ARG A 171 -1.48 -15.29 0.39
N PHE A 172 -2.13 -14.25 -0.12
CA PHE A 172 -2.33 -14.12 -1.57
C PHE A 172 -1.02 -13.85 -2.31
N SER A 173 -0.15 -13.00 -1.76
CA SER A 173 1.14 -12.71 -2.40
C SER A 173 2.06 -13.95 -2.45
N GLN A 174 2.01 -14.81 -1.43
CA GLN A 174 2.79 -16.05 -1.37
C GLN A 174 2.31 -17.14 -2.34
N THR A 175 1.05 -17.09 -2.78
CA THR A 175 0.51 -18.06 -3.76
C THR A 175 0.90 -17.79 -5.21
N GLY A 176 1.76 -16.80 -5.46
CA GLY A 176 2.15 -16.38 -6.82
C GLY A 176 1.10 -15.50 -7.50
N LEU A 177 0.10 -14.99 -6.75
CA LEU A 177 -0.84 -14.02 -7.27
C LEU A 177 -0.26 -12.60 -7.16
N PHE A 178 -0.56 -11.79 -8.16
CA PHE A 178 -0.14 -10.39 -8.19
C PHE A 178 -1.28 -9.48 -7.74
N ILE A 179 -1.00 -8.67 -6.72
CA ILE A 179 -1.89 -7.59 -6.32
C ILE A 179 -1.73 -6.45 -7.33
N ILE A 180 -2.71 -6.33 -8.24
CA ILE A 180 -2.72 -5.32 -9.30
C ILE A 180 -3.71 -4.18 -9.03
N GLY A 181 -4.52 -4.27 -7.97
CA GLY A 181 -5.49 -3.26 -7.62
C GLY A 181 -5.86 -3.36 -6.15
N ALA A 182 -6.11 -2.20 -5.53
CA ALA A 182 -6.59 -2.08 -4.18
C ALA A 182 -7.55 -0.89 -4.12
N LYS A 183 -8.68 -1.05 -3.41
CA LYS A 183 -9.66 0.02 -3.20
C LYS A 183 -10.38 -0.22 -1.88
N VAL A 184 -10.46 0.82 -1.05
CA VAL A 184 -11.37 0.85 0.10
C VAL A 184 -12.75 1.24 -0.42
N ILE A 185 -13.76 0.41 -0.13
CA ILE A 185 -15.14 0.63 -0.57
C ILE A 185 -16.01 0.71 0.68
N HIS A 186 -16.75 1.82 0.79
CA HIS A 186 -17.84 1.95 1.76
C HIS A 186 -19.13 1.70 1.00
N MET A 187 -19.64 0.47 1.13
CA MET A 187 -20.80 0.02 0.37
C MET A 187 -22.08 0.50 1.04
N GLY A 188 -22.91 1.25 0.31
CA GLY A 188 -24.25 1.61 0.76
C GLY A 188 -25.21 0.41 0.69
N VAL A 189 -26.38 0.51 1.34
CA VAL A 189 -27.39 -0.58 1.34
C VAL A 189 -27.77 -0.98 -0.09
N ARG A 190 -28.05 0.00 -0.96
CA ARG A 190 -28.44 -0.26 -2.35
C ARG A 190 -27.34 -0.96 -3.15
N GLU A 191 -26.09 -0.51 -3.01
CA GLU A 191 -24.95 -1.14 -3.68
C GLU A 191 -24.72 -2.57 -3.19
N ALA A 192 -24.94 -2.82 -1.89
CA ALA A 192 -24.88 -4.16 -1.32
C ALA A 192 -26.00 -5.06 -1.85
N GLU A 193 -27.23 -4.56 -1.96
CA GLU A 193 -28.34 -5.30 -2.53
C GLU A 193 -28.06 -5.70 -3.99
N GLU A 194 -27.55 -4.78 -4.80
CA GLU A 194 -27.15 -5.04 -6.18
C GLU A 194 -26.01 -6.06 -6.26
N PHE A 195 -24.96 -5.89 -5.45
CA PHE A 195 -23.80 -6.77 -5.45
C PHE A 195 -24.13 -8.20 -4.99
N TYR A 196 -24.98 -8.35 -3.98
CA TYR A 196 -25.36 -9.64 -3.41
C TYR A 196 -26.60 -10.26 -4.06
N ALA A 197 -27.32 -9.54 -4.92
CA ALA A 197 -28.51 -10.05 -5.61
C ALA A 197 -28.32 -11.46 -6.22
N PRO A 198 -27.20 -11.78 -6.91
CA PRO A 198 -27.02 -13.09 -7.52
C PRO A 198 -26.93 -14.26 -6.52
N ILE A 199 -26.61 -13.98 -5.24
CA ILE A 199 -26.44 -15.01 -4.21
C ILE A 199 -27.47 -14.91 -3.07
N LYS A 200 -28.42 -13.98 -3.16
CA LYS A 200 -29.39 -13.67 -2.10
C LYS A 200 -30.20 -14.90 -1.66
N GLU A 201 -30.73 -15.67 -2.61
CA GLU A 201 -31.52 -16.87 -2.32
C GLU A 201 -30.71 -17.93 -1.59
N ARG A 202 -29.50 -18.21 -2.09
CA ARG A 202 -28.56 -19.16 -1.47
C ARG A 202 -28.13 -18.72 -0.07
N LEU A 203 -27.92 -17.42 0.14
CA LEU A 203 -27.63 -16.88 1.47
C LEU A 203 -28.81 -17.06 2.42
N ALA A 204 -30.03 -16.78 1.97
CA ALA A 204 -31.24 -16.93 2.77
C ALA A 204 -31.45 -18.40 3.21
N GLU A 205 -31.26 -19.37 2.31
CA GLU A 205 -31.33 -20.79 2.65
C GLU A 205 -30.28 -21.20 3.69
N LYS A 206 -29.03 -20.75 3.52
CA LYS A 206 -27.94 -21.05 4.46
C LYS A 206 -28.21 -20.45 5.84
N MET A 207 -28.77 -19.24 5.91
CA MET A 207 -29.12 -18.58 7.17
C MET A 207 -30.29 -19.27 7.86
N LYS A 208 -31.33 -19.69 7.12
CA LYS A 208 -32.46 -20.47 7.67
C LYS A 208 -31.96 -21.73 8.37
N GLY A 209 -31.04 -22.48 7.76
CA GLY A 209 -30.47 -23.68 8.35
C GLY A 209 -29.68 -23.43 9.65
N LYS A 210 -29.05 -22.26 9.79
CA LYS A 210 -28.30 -21.87 11.01
C LYS A 210 -29.25 -21.40 12.12
N LEU A 211 -30.22 -20.55 11.78
CA LEU A 211 -31.27 -20.06 12.70
C LEU A 211 -32.13 -21.19 13.26
N LEU A 212 -32.53 -22.16 12.43
CA LEU A 212 -33.29 -23.32 12.88
C LEU A 212 -32.50 -24.21 13.87
N LYS A 213 -31.17 -24.24 13.78
CA LYS A 213 -30.34 -24.94 14.77
C LYS A 213 -30.28 -24.18 16.09
N GLU A 214 -30.10 -22.87 16.05
CA GLU A 214 -30.06 -22.01 17.26
C GLU A 214 -31.41 -22.01 18.01
N ILE A 215 -32.54 -21.94 17.29
CA ILE A 215 -33.88 -22.03 17.86
C ILE A 215 -34.14 -23.41 18.50
N ARG A 216 -33.62 -24.49 17.92
CA ARG A 216 -33.78 -25.86 18.47
C ARG A 216 -32.84 -26.16 19.65
N SER A 217 -31.79 -25.36 19.84
CA SER A 217 -30.84 -25.48 20.95
C SER A 217 -31.12 -24.50 22.10
N SER A 218 -32.15 -23.66 21.97
CA SER A 218 -32.66 -22.73 22.98
C SER A 218 -33.93 -23.29 23.61
#